data_AF-A0A7Z0AY76-F1
#
_entry.id   AF-A0A7Z0AY76-F1
#
_cell.length_a   1.000
_cell.length_b   1.000
_cell.length_c   1.000
_cell.angle_alpha   90.00
_cell.angle_beta   90.00
_cell.angle_gamma   90.00
#
_symmetry.space_group_name_H-M   'P 1'
#
loop_
_entity.id
_entity.type
_entity.pdbx_description
1 polymer ?
#
loop_
_entity_poly.entity_id
_entity_poly.type
_entity_poly.pdbx_seq_one_letter_code
_entity_poly.pdbx_strand_id
1 'polypeptide(L)'
;MKLPDFKPPTLAELRNWWNDHRGEGDVERLILEVQYLRLLLLRLRGEADAAVQLARGVDRSLIARESPIMELRIRLAQEVLRIGTIDDTPRHDAVPKNVQEYARSPDAVKFEADARRRREDR
;
A
#
# COMPACT_ATOMS: atom_id res chain seq x y z
N MET A 1 -27.64 -5.87 -23.81
CA MET A 1 -26.22 -6.24 -24.07
C MET A 1 -25.70 -6.92 -22.80
N LYS A 2 -25.18 -8.15 -22.89
CA LYS A 2 -24.56 -8.82 -21.73
C LYS A 2 -23.08 -8.40 -21.70
N LEU A 3 -22.65 -7.79 -20.60
CA LEU A 3 -21.22 -7.51 -20.43
C LEU A 3 -20.46 -8.84 -20.37
N PRO A 4 -19.24 -8.90 -20.92
CA PRO A 4 -18.42 -10.10 -20.82
C PRO A 4 -18.10 -10.42 -19.36
N ASP A 5 -17.71 -11.67 -19.11
CA ASP A 5 -17.29 -12.09 -17.79
C ASP A 5 -16.09 -11.24 -17.33
N PHE A 6 -16.23 -10.65 -16.14
CA PHE A 6 -15.25 -9.72 -15.63
C PHE A 6 -14.10 -10.48 -14.94
N LYS A 7 -12.91 -10.42 -15.54
CA LYS A 7 -11.66 -10.84 -14.92
C LYS A 7 -10.94 -9.61 -14.36
N PRO A 8 -10.70 -9.52 -13.04
CA PRO A 8 -10.03 -8.37 -12.47
C PRO A 8 -8.57 -8.33 -12.94
N PRO A 9 -8.01 -7.15 -13.24
CA PRO A 9 -6.62 -7.04 -13.69
C PRO A 9 -5.64 -7.40 -12.59
N THR A 10 -4.61 -8.15 -12.86
CA THR A 10 -3.51 -8.38 -11.92
C THR A 10 -2.75 -7.08 -11.62
N LEU A 11 -2.01 -7.04 -10.51
CA LEU A 11 -1.15 -5.89 -10.20
C LEU A 11 -0.08 -5.65 -11.28
N ALA A 12 0.42 -6.72 -11.92
CA ALA A 12 1.36 -6.61 -13.03
C ALA A 12 0.71 -5.92 -14.23
N GLU A 13 -0.53 -6.28 -14.58
CA GLU A 13 -1.29 -5.63 -15.64
C GLU A 13 -1.54 -4.16 -15.33
N LEU A 14 -1.95 -3.82 -14.09
CA LEU A 14 -2.13 -2.41 -13.70
C LEU A 14 -0.84 -1.60 -13.82
N ARG A 15 0.31 -2.19 -13.42
CA ARG A 15 1.63 -1.54 -13.56
C ARG A 15 2.02 -1.35 -15.02
N ASN A 16 1.73 -2.31 -15.88
CA ASN A 16 1.97 -2.18 -17.32
C ASN A 16 1.10 -1.08 -17.92
N TRP A 17 -0.21 -1.11 -17.62
CA TRP A 17 -1.14 -0.09 -18.12
C TRP A 17 -0.78 1.31 -17.66
N TRP A 18 -0.30 1.48 -16.42
CA TRP A 18 0.20 2.76 -15.93
C TRP A 18 1.35 3.31 -16.78
N ASN A 19 2.26 2.43 -17.26
CA ASN A 19 3.38 2.84 -18.11
C ASN A 19 2.92 3.06 -19.56
N ASP A 20 2.01 2.23 -20.06
CA ASP A 20 1.55 2.27 -21.45
C ASP A 20 0.64 3.48 -21.73
N HIS A 21 -0.17 3.90 -20.76
CA HIS A 21 -1.17 4.97 -20.90
C HIS A 21 -0.75 6.27 -20.21
N ARG A 22 0.56 6.54 -20.13
CA ARG A 22 1.08 7.75 -19.51
C ARG A 22 0.56 9.00 -20.24
N GLY A 23 -0.02 9.92 -19.49
CA GLY A 23 -0.63 11.15 -20.02
C GLY A 23 -2.11 11.03 -20.39
N GLU A 24 -2.69 9.83 -20.30
CA GLU A 24 -4.13 9.62 -20.44
C GLU A 24 -4.83 9.76 -19.08
N GLY A 25 -5.09 11.00 -18.67
CA GLY A 25 -5.49 11.32 -17.29
C GLY A 25 -6.72 10.56 -16.76
N ASP A 26 -7.69 10.21 -17.61
CA ASP A 26 -8.85 9.42 -17.18
C ASP A 26 -8.50 7.95 -16.93
N VAL A 27 -7.64 7.37 -17.76
CA VAL A 27 -7.15 5.99 -17.60
C VAL A 27 -6.26 5.89 -16.36
N GLU A 28 -5.35 6.85 -16.17
CA GLU A 28 -4.53 6.96 -14.97
C GLU A 28 -5.37 7.03 -13.70
N ARG A 29 -6.43 7.87 -13.69
CA ARG A 29 -7.35 7.98 -12.55
C ARG A 29 -8.08 6.67 -12.26
N LEU A 30 -8.55 5.97 -13.30
CA LEU A 30 -9.21 4.67 -13.14
C LEU A 30 -8.26 3.61 -12.58
N ILE A 31 -7.00 3.56 -13.03
CA ILE A 31 -6.00 2.64 -12.49
C ILE A 31 -5.75 2.92 -11.00
N LEU A 32 -5.60 4.19 -10.62
CA LEU A 32 -5.39 4.59 -9.23
C LEU A 32 -6.61 4.27 -8.35
N GLU A 33 -7.82 4.49 -8.85
CA GLU A 33 -9.06 4.13 -8.14
C GLU A 33 -9.14 2.62 -7.90
N VAL A 34 -8.80 1.81 -8.90
CA VAL A 34 -8.74 0.34 -8.73
C VAL A 34 -7.73 -0.03 -7.65
N GLN A 35 -6.54 0.58 -7.64
CA GLN A 35 -5.53 0.31 -6.61
C GLN A 35 -5.99 0.76 -5.22
N TYR A 36 -6.60 1.94 -5.11
CA TYR A 36 -7.18 2.44 -3.86
C TYR A 36 -8.20 1.45 -3.29
N LEU A 37 -9.13 0.98 -4.10
CA LEU A 37 -10.17 0.03 -3.67
C LEU A 37 -9.58 -1.31 -3.21
N ARG A 38 -8.47 -1.78 -3.80
CA ARG A 38 -7.77 -3.00 -3.35
C ARG A 38 -7.16 -2.85 -1.97
N LEU A 39 -6.58 -1.69 -1.70
CA LEU A 39 -6.00 -1.40 -0.38
C LEU A 39 -7.07 -1.22 0.67
N LEU A 40 -8.18 -0.56 0.31
CA LEU A 40 -9.35 -0.48 1.16
C LEU A 40 -9.88 -1.88 1.51
N LEU A 41 -9.98 -2.78 0.52
CA LEU A 41 -10.41 -4.16 0.76
C LEU A 41 -9.49 -4.91 1.73
N LEU A 42 -8.16 -4.78 1.57
CA LEU A 42 -7.20 -5.37 2.52
C LEU A 42 -7.39 -4.84 3.93
N ARG A 43 -7.59 -3.53 4.06
CA ARG A 43 -7.84 -2.89 5.36
C ARG A 43 -9.13 -3.43 5.99
N LEU A 44 -10.23 -3.46 5.24
CA LEU A 44 -11.51 -3.99 5.71
C LEU A 44 -11.40 -5.45 6.14
N ARG A 45 -10.61 -6.26 5.42
CA ARG A 45 -10.33 -7.65 5.83
C ARG A 45 -9.62 -7.69 7.18
N GLY A 46 -8.62 -6.84 7.39
CA GLY A 46 -7.92 -6.71 8.67
C GLY A 46 -8.84 -6.28 9.81
N GLU A 47 -9.73 -5.32 9.56
CA GLU A 47 -10.75 -4.87 10.53
C GLU A 47 -11.73 -6.00 10.87
N ALA A 48 -12.19 -6.78 9.89
CA ALA A 48 -13.04 -7.95 10.11
C ALA A 48 -12.31 -9.05 10.90
N ASP A 49 -11.04 -9.33 10.58
CA ASP A 49 -10.21 -10.27 11.33
C ASP A 49 -10.07 -9.85 12.81
N ALA A 50 -9.79 -8.57 13.06
CA ALA A 50 -9.69 -8.02 14.42
C ALA A 50 -11.02 -8.12 15.18
N ALA A 51 -12.13 -7.79 14.53
CA ALA A 51 -13.46 -7.88 15.13
C ALA A 51 -13.81 -9.34 15.50
N VAL A 52 -13.41 -10.34 14.69
CA VAL A 52 -13.58 -11.76 15.04
C VAL A 52 -12.75 -12.14 16.27
N GLN A 53 -11.53 -11.62 16.41
CA GLN A 53 -10.71 -11.89 17.60
C GLN A 53 -11.32 -11.29 18.86
N LEU A 54 -11.88 -10.07 18.79
CA LEU A 54 -12.59 -9.45 19.90
C LEU A 54 -13.85 -10.25 20.26
N ALA A 55 -14.65 -10.65 19.26
CA ALA A 55 -15.86 -11.44 19.48
C ALA A 55 -15.58 -12.78 20.17
N ARG A 56 -14.46 -13.45 19.84
CA ARG A 56 -14.03 -14.69 20.51
C ARG A 56 -13.86 -14.56 22.02
N GLY A 57 -13.42 -13.39 22.48
CA GLY A 57 -13.23 -13.10 23.91
C GLY A 57 -14.53 -12.77 24.65
N VAL A 58 -15.60 -12.46 23.93
CA VAL A 58 -16.89 -12.03 24.49
C VAL A 58 -17.92 -13.15 24.43
N ASP A 59 -18.20 -13.65 23.23
CA ASP A 59 -19.19 -14.72 23.01
C ASP A 59 -18.85 -15.49 21.73
N ARG A 60 -18.72 -16.82 21.87
CA ARG A 60 -18.44 -17.72 20.74
C ARG A 60 -19.61 -17.85 19.77
N SER A 61 -20.85 -17.56 20.18
CA SER A 61 -22.01 -17.59 19.28
C SER A 61 -21.87 -16.54 18.16
N LEU A 62 -21.23 -15.41 18.46
CA LEU A 62 -20.98 -14.31 17.53
C LEU A 62 -20.00 -14.66 16.41
N ILE A 63 -19.25 -15.77 16.55
CA ILE A 63 -18.29 -16.25 15.54
C ILE A 63 -18.72 -17.59 14.93
N ALA A 64 -20.00 -17.96 15.07
CA ALA A 64 -20.56 -19.08 14.33
C ALA A 64 -20.39 -18.87 12.82
N ARG A 65 -20.33 -19.95 12.04
CA ARG A 65 -20.10 -19.87 10.60
C ARG A 65 -21.12 -18.98 9.87
N GLU A 66 -22.37 -19.04 10.29
CA GLU A 66 -23.49 -18.25 9.75
C GLU A 66 -23.59 -16.84 10.36
N SER A 67 -22.66 -16.46 11.25
CA SER A 67 -22.68 -15.12 11.83
C SER A 67 -22.30 -14.07 10.78
N PRO A 68 -22.91 -12.87 10.82
CA PRO A 68 -22.61 -11.81 9.85
C PRO A 68 -21.13 -11.44 9.77
N ILE A 69 -20.40 -11.51 10.90
CA ILE A 69 -18.98 -11.18 10.96
C ILE A 69 -18.10 -12.24 10.30
N MET A 70 -18.44 -13.53 10.45
CA MET A 70 -17.75 -14.61 9.74
C MET A 70 -18.07 -14.59 8.26
N GLU A 71 -19.33 -14.32 7.89
CA GLU A 71 -19.71 -14.17 6.49
C GLU A 71 -18.97 -13.02 5.80
N LEU A 72 -18.90 -11.85 6.45
CA LEU A 72 -18.12 -10.71 5.98
C LEU A 72 -16.64 -11.09 5.78
N ARG A 73 -16.04 -11.72 6.79
CA ARG A 73 -14.65 -12.16 6.75
C ARG A 73 -14.39 -13.12 5.58
N ILE A 74 -15.29 -14.08 5.35
CA ILE A 74 -15.19 -15.05 4.25
C ILE A 74 -15.29 -14.34 2.90
N ARG A 75 -16.27 -13.46 2.72
CA ARG A 75 -16.46 -12.70 1.46
C ARG A 75 -15.25 -11.82 1.14
N LEU A 76 -14.70 -11.12 2.14
CA LEU A 76 -13.47 -10.33 1.97
C LEU A 76 -12.26 -11.20 1.61
N ALA A 77 -12.11 -12.36 2.25
CA ALA A 77 -11.03 -13.30 1.92
C ALA A 77 -11.16 -13.86 0.49
N GLN A 78 -12.37 -14.23 0.07
CA GLN A 78 -12.64 -14.68 -1.30
C GLN A 78 -12.32 -13.60 -2.32
N GLU A 79 -12.69 -12.36 -2.03
CA GLU A 79 -12.41 -11.24 -2.92
C GLU A 79 -10.92 -10.95 -3.04
N VAL A 80 -10.17 -10.98 -1.92
CA VAL A 80 -8.70 -10.89 -1.93
C VAL A 80 -8.07 -12.02 -2.75
N LEU A 81 -8.57 -13.25 -2.62
CA LEU A 81 -8.11 -14.37 -3.44
C LEU A 81 -8.43 -14.17 -4.93
N ARG A 82 -9.60 -13.63 -5.26
CA ARG A 82 -10.06 -13.39 -6.63
C ARG A 82 -9.19 -12.36 -7.36
N ILE A 83 -8.76 -11.30 -6.67
CA ILE A 83 -7.92 -10.24 -7.25
C ILE A 83 -6.42 -10.56 -7.21
N GLY A 84 -6.01 -11.51 -6.37
CA GLY A 84 -4.63 -11.96 -6.26
C GLY A 84 -3.75 -11.01 -5.45
N THR A 85 -2.50 -10.81 -5.90
CA THR A 85 -1.52 -9.98 -5.19
C THR A 85 -1.96 -8.52 -5.15
N ILE A 86 -1.96 -7.97 -3.95
CA ILE A 86 -2.15 -6.54 -3.67
C ILE A 86 -0.88 -6.09 -2.99
N ASP A 87 -0.25 -5.06 -3.55
CA ASP A 87 1.00 -4.52 -3.05
C ASP A 87 1.01 -3.01 -3.31
N ASP A 88 1.19 -2.26 -2.23
CA ASP A 88 1.37 -0.81 -2.20
C ASP A 88 2.72 -0.44 -1.61
N THR A 89 3.63 -1.41 -1.50
CA THR A 89 5.00 -1.13 -1.10
C THR A 89 5.57 -0.23 -2.20
N PRO A 90 5.96 1.02 -1.87
CA PRO A 90 6.66 1.85 -2.82
C PRO A 90 7.90 1.07 -3.27
N ARG A 91 8.16 1.03 -4.58
CA ARG A 91 9.42 0.43 -5.06
C ARG A 91 10.55 1.11 -4.30
N HIS A 92 11.29 0.33 -3.50
CA HIS A 92 12.51 0.80 -2.82
C HIS A 92 13.60 1.24 -3.81
N ASP A 93 13.36 1.11 -5.11
CA ASP A 93 14.22 1.47 -6.23
C ASP A 93 14.40 2.98 -6.43
N ALA A 94 13.87 3.82 -5.53
CA ALA A 94 14.33 5.21 -5.36
C ALA A 94 15.61 5.29 -4.49
N VAL A 95 16.50 4.29 -4.58
CA VAL A 95 17.90 4.51 -4.21
C VAL A 95 18.43 5.56 -5.19
N PRO A 96 18.86 6.76 -4.75
CA PRO A 96 19.47 7.72 -5.64
C PRO A 96 20.65 7.04 -6.34
N LYS A 97 20.68 7.07 -7.68
CA LYS A 97 21.71 6.39 -8.47
C LYS A 97 23.13 6.88 -8.20
N ASN A 98 23.33 7.93 -7.40
CA ASN A 98 24.64 8.48 -7.08
C ASN A 98 24.77 8.84 -5.60
N VAL A 99 25.75 8.21 -4.94
CA VAL A 99 26.28 8.61 -3.62
C VAL A 99 26.79 10.07 -3.62
N GLN A 100 27.01 10.66 -4.80
CA GLN A 100 27.45 12.06 -4.95
C GLN A 100 26.41 13.10 -4.47
N GLU A 101 25.11 12.76 -4.38
CA GLU A 101 24.10 13.67 -3.81
C GLU A 101 24.23 13.80 -2.28
N TYR A 102 24.99 12.91 -1.63
CA TYR A 102 25.43 13.06 -0.24
C TYR A 102 26.81 13.72 -0.12
N ALA A 103 27.36 14.31 -1.20
CA ALA A 103 28.52 15.19 -1.06
C ALA A 103 28.11 16.30 -0.09
N ARG A 104 28.67 16.25 1.12
CA ARG A 104 28.35 17.21 2.20
C ARG A 104 28.33 18.60 1.61
N SER A 105 27.22 19.31 1.79
CA SER A 105 27.15 20.72 1.39
C SER A 105 28.39 21.43 1.95
N PRO A 106 29.15 22.20 1.14
CA PRO A 106 30.31 22.94 1.61
C PRO A 106 30.00 23.79 2.86
N ASP A 107 28.75 24.24 2.98
CA ASP A 107 28.27 25.02 4.12
C ASP A 107 28.15 24.19 5.39
N ALA A 108 27.75 22.92 5.29
CA ALA A 108 27.70 22.01 6.44
C ALA A 108 29.12 21.68 6.93
N VAL A 109 30.08 21.51 6.02
CA VAL A 109 31.49 21.29 6.37
C VAL A 109 32.10 22.52 7.05
N LYS A 110 31.79 23.72 6.54
CA LYS A 110 32.23 24.99 7.17
C LYS A 110 31.63 25.18 8.55
N PHE A 111 30.32 24.92 8.71
CA PHE A 111 29.65 25.05 10.00
C PHE A 111 30.24 24.13 11.07
N GLU A 112 30.54 22.87 10.72
CA GLU A 112 31.22 21.93 11.62
C GLU A 112 32.63 22.39 11.99
N ALA A 113 33.40 22.90 11.03
CA ALA A 113 34.75 23.41 11.27
C ALA A 113 34.74 24.64 12.21
N ASP A 114 33.81 25.58 12.00
CA ASP A 114 33.66 26.78 12.83
C ASP A 114 33.11 26.45 14.22
N ALA A 115 32.26 25.42 14.34
CA ALA A 115 31.81 24.91 15.63
C ALA A 115 32.94 24.24 16.42
N ARG A 116 33.88 23.59 15.73
CA ARG A 116 35.05 22.96 16.34
C ARG A 116 36.04 23.99 16.88
N ARG A 117 36.39 25.02 16.11
CA ARG A 117 37.27 26.12 16.56
C ARG A 117 36.72 26.83 17.80
N ARG A 118 35.41 27.13 17.81
CA ARG A 118 34.75 27.76 18.97
C ARG A 118 34.77 26.92 20.25
N ARG A 119 34.97 25.61 20.15
CA ARG A 119 35.13 24.73 21.32
C ARG A 119 36.58 24.64 21.80
N GLU A 120 37.54 24.89 20.92
CA GLU A 120 38.97 24.86 21.23
C GLU A 120 39.46 26.20 21.81
N ASP A 121 38.79 27.32 21.48
CA ASP A 121 39.09 28.67 22.00
C ASP A 121 38.43 28.98 23.37
N ARG A 122 37.94 27.98 24.10
CA ARG A 122 37.23 28.13 25.39
C ARG A 122 37.88 27.31 26.49
#